data_AF-A0A3D5L578-F1
#
_entry.id   AF-A0A3D5L578-F1
#
_cell.length_a   1.000
_cell.length_b   1.000
_cell.length_c   1.000
_cell.angle_alpha   90.00
_cell.angle_beta   90.00
_cell.angle_gamma   90.00
#
_symmetry.space_group_name_H-M   'P 1'
#
loop_
_entity.id
_entity.type
_entity.pdbx_description
1 polymer ?
#
loop_
_entity_poly.entity_id
_entity_poly.type
_entity_poly.pdbx_seq_one_letter_code
_entity_poly.pdbx_strand_id
1 'polypeptide(L)'
;MKKKETSKIRKSGFNPDRACYLTADGKYYCYKFEDIETGQTVTQKLEVGKDLSLELTIMLDETDHDSDLKDRYENELRDPLFEAKVNSYKADPNDEDAVDPWDTISAKGSNPEDSMCSEPEPENPLAAQVRRVIDEDCTEAQQDFFFEHFGMETQLEQMRQAEAEKTGKLPSSQAMTNRKNKIIDKTAKALGVERIKRRKSAKQD
;
A
#
# COMPACT_ATOMS: atom_id res chain seq x y z
N MET A 1 31.12 -18.64 -38.76
CA MET A 1 29.99 -19.19 -37.98
C MET A 1 28.76 -18.35 -38.28
N LYS A 2 27.72 -18.91 -38.90
CA LYS A 2 26.46 -18.18 -39.11
C LYS A 2 25.89 -17.83 -37.72
N LYS A 3 25.68 -16.55 -37.43
CA LYS A 3 24.89 -16.14 -36.26
C LYS A 3 23.55 -16.86 -36.41
N LYS A 4 23.23 -17.79 -35.51
CA LYS A 4 21.86 -18.21 -35.32
C LYS A 4 21.14 -16.93 -34.92
N GLU A 5 20.30 -16.39 -35.80
CA GLU A 5 19.28 -15.45 -35.38
C GLU A 5 18.59 -16.14 -34.21
N THR A 6 18.80 -15.59 -33.02
CA THR A 6 18.07 -16.02 -31.83
C THR A 6 16.62 -15.71 -32.16
N SER A 7 15.87 -16.71 -32.62
CA SER A 7 14.43 -16.63 -32.72
C SER A 7 13.98 -16.14 -31.35
N LYS A 8 13.47 -14.90 -31.29
CA LYS A 8 13.03 -14.28 -30.04
C LYS A 8 12.13 -15.31 -29.36
N ILE A 9 12.55 -15.78 -28.18
CA ILE A 9 11.82 -16.82 -27.46
C ILE A 9 10.48 -16.19 -27.10
N ARG A 10 9.40 -16.76 -27.65
CA ARG A 10 8.03 -16.34 -27.42
C ARG A 10 7.75 -16.32 -25.92
N LYS A 11 7.12 -15.24 -25.43
CA LYS A 11 6.75 -15.09 -24.01
C LYS A 11 5.40 -15.75 -23.71
N SER A 12 4.42 -15.59 -24.60
CA SER A 12 3.10 -16.22 -24.43
C SER A 12 3.13 -17.70 -24.83
N GLY A 13 2.40 -18.56 -24.12
CA GLY A 13 2.15 -19.91 -24.59
C GLY A 13 1.13 -19.92 -25.73
N PHE A 14 1.08 -20.96 -26.56
CA PHE A 14 -0.07 -21.17 -27.43
C PHE A 14 -1.29 -21.52 -26.55
N ASN A 15 -2.32 -20.68 -26.57
CA ASN A 15 -3.58 -20.91 -25.85
C ASN A 15 -4.76 -20.91 -26.85
N PRO A 16 -5.39 -22.06 -27.13
CA PRO A 16 -6.49 -22.16 -28.08
C PRO A 16 -7.80 -21.54 -27.59
N ASP A 17 -7.93 -21.33 -26.28
CA ASP A 17 -9.12 -20.77 -25.63
C ASP A 17 -9.15 -19.23 -25.76
N ARG A 18 -8.08 -18.62 -26.27
CA ARG A 18 -8.05 -17.18 -26.54
C ARG A 18 -8.70 -16.81 -27.87
N ALA A 19 -9.28 -15.61 -27.87
CA ALA A 19 -9.74 -14.96 -29.09
C ALA A 19 -8.57 -14.54 -30.00
N CYS A 20 -7.43 -14.14 -29.41
CA CYS A 20 -6.22 -13.76 -30.15
C CYS A 20 -5.04 -14.65 -29.75
N TYR A 21 -4.26 -15.13 -30.72
CA TYR A 21 -3.03 -15.87 -30.44
C TYR A 21 -2.10 -15.98 -31.65
N LEU A 22 -0.81 -16.07 -31.38
CA LEU A 22 0.18 -16.50 -32.36
C LEU A 22 0.16 -18.03 -32.53
N THR A 23 0.19 -18.53 -33.76
CA THR A 23 0.29 -19.96 -34.05
C THR A 23 1.58 -20.56 -33.50
N ALA A 24 1.58 -21.87 -33.22
CA ALA A 24 2.75 -22.56 -32.64
C ALA A 24 4.01 -22.48 -33.52
N ASP A 25 3.84 -22.35 -34.84
CA ASP A 25 4.93 -22.15 -35.80
C ASP A 25 5.34 -20.69 -35.96
N GLY A 26 4.67 -19.75 -35.29
CA GLY A 26 4.99 -18.32 -35.29
C GLY A 26 4.72 -17.59 -36.61
N LYS A 27 4.06 -18.24 -37.57
CA LYS A 27 3.84 -17.68 -38.92
C LYS A 27 2.62 -16.79 -39.01
N TYR A 28 1.58 -17.07 -38.23
CA TYR A 28 0.32 -16.35 -38.30
C TYR A 28 -0.11 -15.86 -36.93
N TYR A 29 -0.56 -14.61 -36.86
CA TYR A 29 -1.35 -14.13 -35.75
C TYR A 29 -2.83 -14.33 -36.08
N CYS A 30 -3.55 -15.03 -35.22
CA CYS A 30 -4.97 -15.33 -35.39
C CYS A 30 -5.79 -14.45 -34.45
N TYR A 31 -6.87 -13.86 -34.97
CA TYR A 31 -7.87 -13.15 -34.18
C TYR A 31 -9.27 -13.65 -34.55
N LYS A 32 -10.03 -14.08 -33.54
CA LYS A 32 -11.42 -14.50 -33.64
C LYS A 32 -12.32 -13.33 -33.26
N PHE A 33 -13.28 -13.02 -34.11
CA PHE A 33 -14.34 -12.06 -33.82
C PHE A 33 -15.68 -12.60 -34.28
N GLU A 34 -16.76 -12.10 -33.69
CA GLU A 34 -18.11 -12.38 -34.17
C GLU A 34 -18.48 -11.38 -35.25
N ASP A 35 -18.91 -11.90 -36.40
CA ASP A 35 -19.50 -11.09 -37.44
C ASP A 35 -20.90 -10.64 -36.99
N ILE A 36 -21.09 -9.32 -36.89
CA ILE A 36 -22.31 -8.69 -36.36
C ILE A 36 -23.53 -9.02 -37.25
N GLU A 37 -23.33 -9.22 -38.56
CA GLU A 37 -24.43 -9.46 -39.49
C GLU A 37 -24.90 -10.93 -39.47
N THR A 38 -23.97 -11.86 -39.27
CA THR A 38 -24.25 -13.30 -39.35
C THR A 38 -24.27 -14.01 -38.00
N GLY A 39 -23.78 -13.35 -36.93
CA GLY A 39 -23.57 -13.93 -35.61
C GLY A 39 -22.55 -15.08 -35.60
N GLN A 40 -21.78 -15.27 -36.68
CA GLN A 40 -20.82 -16.35 -36.79
C GLN A 40 -19.43 -15.90 -36.32
N THR A 41 -18.73 -16.80 -35.62
CA THR A 41 -17.34 -16.56 -35.23
C THR A 41 -16.42 -16.76 -36.44
N VAL A 42 -15.82 -15.67 -36.92
CA VAL A 42 -14.85 -15.67 -38.01
C VAL A 42 -13.45 -15.59 -37.45
N THR A 43 -12.52 -16.39 -37.98
CA THR A 43 -11.10 -16.32 -37.62
C THR A 43 -10.32 -15.64 -38.74
N GLN A 44 -9.77 -14.46 -38.47
CA GLN A 44 -8.83 -13.78 -39.36
C GLN A 44 -7.39 -14.20 -39.04
N LYS A 45 -6.61 -14.48 -40.07
CA LYS A 45 -5.19 -14.87 -39.98
C LYS A 45 -4.34 -13.81 -40.66
N LEU A 46 -3.36 -13.28 -39.95
CA LEU A 46 -2.42 -12.26 -40.44
C LEU A 46 -1.02 -12.87 -40.52
N GLU A 47 -0.36 -12.76 -41.67
CA GLU A 47 0.98 -13.33 -41.87
C GLU A 47 2.06 -12.43 -41.27
N VAL A 48 2.89 -13.00 -40.40
CA VAL A 48 4.00 -12.30 -39.73
C VAL A 48 5.10 -11.96 -40.75
N GLY A 49 5.53 -10.70 -40.77
CA GLY A 49 6.53 -10.15 -41.67
C GLY A 49 5.96 -9.61 -42.99
N LYS A 50 4.67 -9.85 -43.28
CA LYS A 50 3.99 -9.36 -44.49
C LYS A 50 2.83 -8.44 -44.12
N ASP A 51 1.81 -8.99 -43.48
CA ASP A 51 0.63 -8.23 -43.03
C ASP A 51 0.88 -7.58 -41.67
N LEU A 52 1.70 -8.25 -40.84
CA LEU A 52 2.11 -7.78 -39.53
C LEU A 52 3.61 -7.51 -39.51
N SER A 53 4.02 -6.34 -39.03
CA SER A 53 5.45 -6.10 -38.80
C SER A 53 5.97 -6.97 -37.64
N LEU A 54 7.28 -7.21 -37.63
CA LEU A 54 7.92 -7.99 -36.56
C LEU A 54 7.74 -7.31 -35.19
N GLU A 55 7.81 -5.98 -35.15
CA GLU A 55 7.59 -5.19 -33.93
C GLU A 55 6.15 -5.32 -33.40
N LEU A 56 5.15 -5.25 -34.29
CA LEU A 56 3.75 -5.48 -33.89
C LEU A 56 3.53 -6.91 -33.38
N THR A 57 4.21 -7.89 -33.98
CA THR A 57 4.14 -9.29 -33.52
C THR A 57 4.69 -9.45 -32.10
N ILE A 58 5.78 -8.74 -31.77
CA ILE A 58 6.37 -8.76 -30.43
C ILE A 58 5.45 -8.09 -29.42
N MET A 59 4.89 -6.93 -29.75
CA MET A 59 3.94 -6.24 -28.88
C MET A 59 2.70 -7.09 -28.59
N LEU A 60 2.18 -7.78 -29.60
CA LEU A 60 1.03 -8.68 -29.44
C LEU A 60 1.40 -9.91 -28.61
N ASP A 61 2.59 -10.49 -28.78
CA ASP A 61 3.06 -11.60 -27.92
C ASP A 61 3.19 -11.19 -26.44
N GLU A 62 3.62 -9.96 -26.17
CA GLU A 62 3.68 -9.41 -24.81
C GLU A 62 2.28 -9.21 -24.23
N THR A 63 1.35 -8.67 -25.01
CA THR A 63 -0.05 -8.47 -24.58
C THR A 63 -0.76 -9.80 -24.32
N ASP A 64 -0.52 -10.80 -25.19
CA ASP A 64 -1.03 -12.15 -25.02
C ASP A 64 -0.50 -12.72 -23.70
N HIS A 65 0.81 -12.59 -23.43
CA HIS A 65 1.46 -13.06 -22.20
C HIS A 65 0.90 -12.41 -20.94
N ASP A 66 0.68 -11.09 -20.95
CA ASP A 66 0.07 -10.40 -19.82
C ASP A 66 -1.36 -10.89 -19.56
N SER A 67 -2.08 -11.27 -20.61
CA SER A 67 -3.39 -11.92 -20.51
C SER A 67 -3.28 -13.33 -19.89
N ASP A 68 -2.29 -14.15 -20.29
CA ASP A 68 -2.01 -15.45 -19.61
C ASP A 68 -1.81 -15.25 -18.11
N LEU A 69 -1.00 -14.26 -17.76
CA LEU A 69 -0.64 -13.99 -16.36
C LEU A 69 -1.87 -13.57 -15.58
N LYS A 70 -2.70 -12.69 -16.15
CA LYS A 70 -3.96 -12.28 -15.54
C LYS A 70 -4.88 -13.47 -15.29
N ASP A 71 -5.14 -14.30 -16.31
CA ASP A 71 -6.00 -15.49 -16.18
C ASP A 71 -5.48 -16.43 -15.10
N ARG A 72 -4.16 -16.64 -15.05
CA ARG A 72 -3.51 -17.46 -14.02
C ARG A 72 -3.72 -16.86 -12.63
N TYR A 73 -3.47 -15.57 -12.44
CA TYR A 73 -3.66 -14.93 -11.14
C TYR A 73 -5.12 -14.94 -10.69
N GLU A 74 -6.06 -14.72 -11.60
CA GLU A 74 -7.49 -14.85 -11.30
C GLU A 74 -7.84 -16.27 -10.85
N ASN A 75 -7.33 -17.29 -11.55
CA ASN A 75 -7.57 -18.69 -11.18
C ASN A 75 -6.90 -19.10 -9.86
N GLU A 76 -5.69 -18.59 -9.58
CA GLU A 76 -4.99 -18.82 -8.31
C GLU A 76 -5.69 -18.16 -7.12
N LEU A 77 -6.37 -17.03 -7.34
CA LEU A 77 -7.10 -16.28 -6.31
C LEU A 77 -8.56 -16.74 -6.13
N ARG A 78 -9.11 -17.54 -7.05
CA ARG A 78 -10.47 -18.06 -6.94
C ARG A 78 -10.57 -19.03 -5.76
N ASP A 79 -11.51 -18.74 -4.85
CA ASP A 79 -11.88 -19.67 -3.78
C ASP A 79 -12.87 -20.72 -4.33
N PRO A 80 -12.50 -22.01 -4.42
CA PRO A 80 -13.37 -23.05 -4.94
C PRO A 80 -14.68 -23.20 -4.15
N LEU A 81 -14.66 -22.93 -2.84
CA LEU A 81 -15.85 -23.03 -2.00
C LEU A 81 -16.82 -21.88 -2.30
N PHE A 82 -16.30 -20.67 -2.52
CA PHE A 82 -17.10 -19.52 -2.92
C PHE A 82 -17.71 -19.74 -4.31
N GLU A 83 -16.93 -20.20 -5.28
CA GLU A 83 -17.40 -20.53 -6.64
C GLU A 83 -18.50 -21.60 -6.62
N ALA A 84 -18.36 -22.64 -5.80
CA ALA A 84 -19.39 -23.67 -5.65
C ALA A 84 -20.72 -23.07 -5.14
N LYS A 85 -20.65 -22.16 -4.15
CA LYS A 85 -21.83 -21.46 -3.64
C LYS A 85 -22.45 -20.53 -4.67
N VAL A 86 -21.64 -19.81 -5.45
CA VAL A 86 -22.12 -18.93 -6.53
C VAL A 86 -22.82 -19.76 -7.60
N ASN A 87 -22.24 -20.91 -7.97
CA ASN A 87 -22.83 -21.78 -8.98
C ASN A 87 -24.11 -22.47 -8.48
N SER A 88 -24.20 -22.86 -7.19
CA SER A 88 -25.45 -23.38 -6.62
C SER A 88 -26.54 -22.31 -6.58
N TYR A 89 -26.21 -21.08 -6.16
CA TYR A 89 -27.15 -19.95 -6.17
C TYR A 89 -27.67 -19.63 -7.58
N LYS A 90 -26.80 -19.65 -8.60
CA LYS A 90 -27.20 -19.44 -10.01
C LYS A 90 -28.11 -20.56 -10.55
N ALA A 91 -27.94 -21.78 -10.06
CA ALA A 91 -28.72 -22.93 -10.50
C ALA A 91 -30.16 -22.89 -9.95
N ASP A 92 -30.33 -22.44 -8.70
CA ASP A 92 -31.65 -22.21 -8.09
C ASP A 92 -31.67 -20.93 -7.23
N PRO A 93 -31.95 -19.77 -7.85
CA PRO A 93 -31.98 -18.50 -7.12
C PRO A 93 -33.19 -18.35 -6.18
N ASN A 94 -34.20 -19.23 -6.27
CA ASN A 94 -35.45 -19.13 -5.50
C ASN A 94 -35.55 -20.16 -4.38
N ASP A 95 -34.49 -20.91 -4.11
CA ASP A 95 -34.42 -21.78 -2.94
C ASP A 95 -34.59 -20.92 -1.67
N GLU A 96 -35.45 -21.36 -0.75
CA GLU A 96 -35.85 -20.60 0.44
C GLU A 96 -34.64 -20.29 1.34
N ASP A 97 -33.61 -21.14 1.27
CA ASP A 97 -32.35 -21.02 2.01
C ASP A 97 -31.19 -20.41 1.18
N ALA A 98 -31.43 -20.00 -0.07
CA ALA A 98 -30.40 -19.46 -0.96
C ALA A 98 -30.10 -17.98 -0.65
N VAL A 99 -29.01 -17.75 0.09
CA VAL A 99 -28.42 -16.42 0.28
C VAL A 99 -27.40 -16.16 -0.84
N ASP A 100 -27.46 -14.99 -1.48
CA ASP A 100 -26.43 -14.58 -2.44
C ASP A 100 -25.06 -14.63 -1.75
N PRO A 101 -24.10 -15.44 -2.23
CA PRO A 101 -22.78 -15.52 -1.64
C PRO A 101 -22.07 -14.16 -1.56
N TRP A 102 -22.34 -13.25 -2.50
CA TRP A 102 -21.83 -11.88 -2.46
C TRP A 102 -22.38 -11.06 -1.30
N ASP A 103 -23.55 -11.40 -0.78
CA ASP A 103 -24.14 -10.72 0.38
C ASP A 103 -23.55 -11.19 1.72
N THR A 104 -22.84 -12.32 1.71
CA THR A 104 -22.19 -12.87 2.91
C THR A 104 -20.78 -12.33 3.16
N ILE A 105 -20.22 -11.54 2.23
CA ILE A 105 -18.89 -10.96 2.41
C ILE A 105 -18.95 -9.86 3.48
N SER A 106 -18.08 -9.97 4.48
CA SER A 106 -18.07 -9.10 5.67
C SER A 106 -17.81 -7.61 5.38
N ALA A 107 -17.42 -7.25 4.15
CA ALA A 107 -17.04 -5.91 3.73
C ALA A 107 -18.21 -5.04 3.22
N LYS A 108 -19.47 -5.47 3.39
CA LYS A 108 -20.66 -4.76 2.89
C LYS A 108 -20.89 -3.37 3.55
N GLY A 109 -20.07 -2.99 4.54
CA GLY A 109 -20.12 -1.70 5.23
C GLY A 109 -18.93 -0.76 5.02
N SER A 110 -17.85 -1.19 4.35
CA SER A 110 -16.73 -0.29 4.06
C SER A 110 -17.04 0.54 2.82
N ASN A 111 -17.83 1.59 2.98
CA ASN A 111 -17.96 2.61 1.95
C ASN A 111 -16.55 3.18 1.71
N PRO A 112 -16.00 3.18 0.49
CA PRO A 112 -14.66 3.72 0.25
C PRO A 112 -14.53 5.17 0.72
N GLU A 113 -15.62 5.93 0.73
CA GLU A 113 -15.69 7.26 1.31
C GLU A 113 -15.45 7.26 2.84
N ASP A 114 -15.94 6.28 3.59
CA ASP A 114 -15.70 6.20 5.04
C ASP A 114 -14.23 5.90 5.37
N SER A 115 -13.54 5.17 4.48
CA SER A 115 -12.11 4.87 4.61
C SER A 115 -11.20 5.99 4.09
N MET A 116 -11.67 6.82 3.15
CA MET A 116 -10.87 7.91 2.57
C MET A 116 -11.18 9.27 3.20
N CYS A 117 -12.37 9.44 3.75
CA CYS A 117 -12.88 10.66 4.38
C CYS A 117 -13.27 10.39 5.84
N SER A 118 -12.56 9.51 6.53
CA SER A 118 -12.71 9.40 7.98
C SER A 118 -12.46 10.78 8.59
N GLU A 119 -13.43 11.31 9.34
CA GLU A 119 -13.22 12.55 10.09
C GLU A 119 -11.96 12.36 10.95
N PRO A 120 -11.07 13.37 11.03
CA PRO A 120 -9.88 13.26 11.86
C PRO A 120 -10.31 12.91 13.28
N GLU A 121 -9.68 11.86 13.82
CA GLU A 121 -9.99 11.36 15.16
C GLU A 121 -10.03 12.53 16.15
N PRO A 122 -11.09 12.67 16.97
CA PRO A 122 -11.23 13.81 17.86
C PRO A 122 -10.00 13.89 18.76
N GLU A 123 -9.37 15.06 18.80
CA GLU A 123 -8.13 15.26 19.53
C GLU A 123 -8.28 14.80 20.99
N ASN A 124 -7.32 13.99 21.47
CA ASN A 124 -7.32 13.55 22.87
C ASN A 124 -7.36 14.79 23.79
N PRO A 125 -8.33 14.89 24.72
CA PRO A 125 -8.51 16.07 25.57
C PRO A 125 -7.28 16.38 26.43
N LEU A 126 -6.50 15.34 26.79
CA LEU A 126 -5.24 15.50 27.50
C LEU A 126 -4.17 16.14 26.60
N ALA A 127 -4.08 15.74 25.33
CA ALA A 127 -3.14 16.33 24.38
C ALA A 127 -3.43 17.82 24.14
N ALA A 128 -4.72 18.17 24.00
CA ALA A 128 -5.15 19.56 23.87
C ALA A 128 -4.82 20.40 25.12
N GLN A 129 -4.88 19.79 26.32
CA GLN A 129 -4.48 20.45 27.56
C GLN A 129 -2.95 20.61 27.64
N VAL A 130 -2.17 19.60 27.25
CA VAL A 130 -0.71 19.72 27.19
C VAL A 130 -0.29 20.81 26.21
N ARG A 131 -0.89 20.88 25.01
CA ARG A 131 -0.61 21.94 24.03
C ARG A 131 -0.81 23.33 24.63
N ARG A 132 -1.95 23.57 25.27
CA ARG A 132 -2.23 24.87 25.93
C ARG A 132 -1.14 25.25 26.94
N VAL A 133 -0.66 24.30 27.74
CA VAL A 133 0.41 24.56 28.73
C VAL A 133 1.74 24.89 28.05
N ILE A 134 2.07 24.21 26.94
CA ILE A 134 3.28 24.50 26.19
C ILE A 134 3.19 25.88 25.53
N ASP A 135 2.03 26.26 24.98
CA ASP A 135 1.86 27.53 24.29
C ASP A 135 1.78 28.72 25.25
N GLU A 136 1.12 28.57 26.41
CA GLU A 136 0.85 29.67 27.35
C GLU A 136 1.88 29.76 28.49
N ASP A 137 2.30 28.63 29.08
CA ASP A 137 3.14 28.64 30.28
C ASP A 137 4.64 28.47 30.00
N CYS A 138 5.04 28.02 28.81
CA CYS A 138 6.45 27.85 28.43
C CYS A 138 7.01 29.06 27.68
N THR A 139 8.28 29.37 27.93
CA THR A 139 9.01 30.38 27.14
C THR A 139 9.33 29.85 25.74
N GLU A 140 9.58 30.69 24.76
CA GLU A 140 9.99 30.29 23.39
C GLU A 140 11.12 29.24 23.39
N ALA A 141 12.20 29.48 24.14
CA ALA A 141 13.30 28.52 24.27
C ALA A 141 12.90 27.17 24.94
N GLN A 142 11.79 27.12 25.69
CA GLN A 142 11.24 25.89 26.26
C GLN A 142 10.30 25.18 25.27
N GLN A 143 9.57 25.94 24.45
CA GLN A 143 8.75 25.41 23.36
C GLN A 143 9.64 24.77 22.30
N ASP A 144 10.67 25.49 21.85
CA ASP A 144 11.67 24.97 20.90
C ASP A 144 12.30 23.67 21.41
N PHE A 145 12.73 23.67 22.67
CA PHE A 145 13.27 22.48 23.33
C PHE A 145 12.24 21.33 23.37
N PHE A 146 10.97 21.64 23.61
CA PHE A 146 9.90 20.63 23.65
C PHE A 146 9.68 20.02 22.26
N PHE A 147 9.55 20.83 21.21
CA PHE A 147 9.35 20.34 19.85
C PHE A 147 10.58 19.59 19.33
N GLU A 148 11.79 20.05 19.63
CA GLU A 148 13.02 19.39 19.21
C GLU A 148 13.19 18.03 19.93
N HIS A 149 12.95 17.95 21.24
CA HIS A 149 13.14 16.71 21.99
C HIS A 149 11.97 15.71 21.84
N PHE A 150 10.71 16.19 21.95
CA PHE A 150 9.52 15.33 21.96
C PHE A 150 8.79 15.27 20.61
N GLY A 151 8.93 16.28 19.76
CA GLY A 151 8.33 16.29 18.41
C GLY A 151 9.23 15.66 17.36
N MET A 152 10.51 16.05 17.33
CA MET A 152 11.52 15.50 16.41
C MET A 152 12.30 14.31 16.98
N GLU A 153 12.02 13.93 18.24
CA GLU A 153 12.68 12.82 18.94
C GLU A 153 14.21 12.92 19.04
N THR A 154 14.76 14.14 18.99
CA THR A 154 16.22 14.32 19.10
C THR A 154 16.73 13.95 20.49
N GLN A 155 17.93 13.37 20.54
CA GLN A 155 18.55 13.01 21.81
C GLN A 155 19.07 14.26 22.53
N LEU A 156 18.94 14.30 23.86
CA LEU A 156 19.42 15.42 24.68
C LEU A 156 20.91 15.73 24.47
N GLU A 157 21.71 14.71 24.13
CA GLU A 157 23.14 14.88 23.84
C GLU A 157 23.39 15.55 22.48
N GLN A 158 22.57 15.24 21.48
CA GLN A 158 22.62 15.90 20.17
C GLN A 158 22.23 17.37 20.29
N MET A 159 21.15 17.66 21.03
CA MET A 159 20.74 19.04 21.32
C MET A 159 21.83 19.82 22.07
N ARG A 160 22.56 19.15 22.98
CA ARG A 160 23.66 19.74 23.74
C ARG A 160 24.84 20.14 22.85
N GLN A 161 25.16 19.31 21.85
CA GLN A 161 26.20 19.58 20.86
C GLN A 161 25.76 20.72 19.92
N ALA A 162 24.53 20.70 19.43
CA ALA A 162 23.99 21.77 18.59
C ALA A 162 23.92 23.12 19.31
N GLU A 163 23.56 23.17 20.60
CA GLU A 163 23.61 24.40 21.39
C GLU A 163 25.05 24.89 21.59
N ALA A 164 26.03 23.98 21.72
CA ALA A 164 27.44 24.34 21.82
C ALA A 164 27.99 24.92 20.51
N GLU A 165 27.57 24.41 19.36
CA GLU A 165 27.91 24.96 18.05
C GLU A 165 27.30 26.34 17.82
N LYS A 166 26.04 26.55 18.25
CA LYS A 166 25.34 27.84 18.11
C LYS A 166 25.81 28.91 19.10
N THR A 167 26.07 28.55 20.35
CA THR A 167 26.33 29.50 21.44
C THR A 167 27.80 29.54 21.89
N GLY A 168 28.63 28.63 21.37
CA GLY A 168 30.04 28.47 21.75
C GLY A 168 30.26 27.93 23.17
N LYS A 169 29.19 27.56 23.89
CA LYS A 169 29.26 27.05 25.26
C LYS A 169 28.55 25.70 25.35
N LEU A 170 29.26 24.69 25.82
CA LEU A 170 28.70 23.34 26.02
C LEU A 170 27.86 23.32 27.31
N PRO A 171 26.52 23.18 27.23
CA PRO A 171 25.71 23.02 28.42
C PRO A 171 26.06 21.71 29.14
N SER A 172 25.91 21.68 30.46
CA SER A 172 26.04 20.42 31.21
C SER A 172 24.87 19.48 30.87
N SER A 173 25.14 18.17 30.80
CA SER A 173 24.10 17.14 30.63
C SER A 173 22.99 17.25 31.70
N GLN A 174 23.35 17.65 32.91
CA GLN A 174 22.41 17.88 34.00
C GLN A 174 21.52 19.11 33.75
N ALA A 175 22.04 20.15 33.08
CA ALA A 175 21.28 21.33 32.72
C ALA A 175 20.18 21.01 31.70
N MET A 176 20.48 20.20 30.68
CA MET A 176 19.50 19.72 29.71
C MET A 176 18.39 18.89 30.37
N THR A 177 18.79 18.01 31.30
CA THR A 177 17.85 17.22 32.09
C THR A 177 16.96 18.10 32.98
N ASN A 178 17.50 19.15 33.59
CA ASN A 178 16.74 20.09 34.41
C ASN A 178 15.76 20.92 33.57
N ARG A 179 16.16 21.38 32.38
CA ARG A 179 15.27 22.06 31.43
C ARG A 179 14.10 21.18 31.02
N LYS A 180 14.37 19.91 30.66
CA LYS A 180 13.32 18.93 30.36
C LYS A 180 12.36 18.73 31.54
N ASN A 181 12.91 18.52 32.74
CA ASN A 181 12.12 18.30 33.94
C ASN A 181 11.22 19.49 34.26
N LYS A 182 11.70 20.72 34.04
CA LYS A 182 10.91 21.93 34.27
C LYS A 182 9.69 22.02 33.35
N ILE A 183 9.79 21.57 32.10
CA ILE A 183 8.65 21.50 31.17
C ILE A 183 7.66 20.43 31.65
N ILE A 184 8.16 19.24 31.97
CA ILE A 184 7.31 18.15 32.47
C ILE A 184 6.60 18.55 33.77
N ASP A 185 7.26 19.24 34.70
CA ASP A 185 6.67 19.68 35.96
C ASP A 185 5.54 20.71 35.74
N LYS A 186 5.64 21.58 34.73
CA LYS A 186 4.55 22.49 34.34
C LYS A 186 3.34 21.74 33.80
N THR A 187 3.57 20.82 32.87
CA THR A 187 2.52 19.96 32.30
C THR A 187 1.86 19.10 33.37
N ALA A 188 2.64 18.51 34.27
CA ALA A 188 2.15 17.68 35.37
C ALA A 188 1.26 18.47 36.33
N LYS A 189 1.65 19.72 36.66
CA LYS A 189 0.84 20.63 37.48
C LYS A 189 -0.52 20.93 36.84
N ALA A 190 -0.56 21.18 35.54
CA ALA A 190 -1.80 21.45 34.81
C ALA A 190 -2.72 20.22 34.72
N LEU A 191 -2.14 19.02 34.68
CA LEU A 191 -2.87 17.75 34.68
C LEU A 191 -3.25 17.28 36.10
N GLY A 192 -2.77 17.93 37.15
CA GLY A 192 -2.99 17.52 38.54
C GLY A 192 -2.26 16.24 38.94
N VAL A 193 -1.19 15.87 38.23
CA VAL A 193 -0.44 14.63 38.43
C VAL A 193 0.99 14.94 38.89
N GLU A 194 1.61 14.06 39.68
CA GLU A 194 3.03 14.18 40.03
C GLU A 194 3.94 13.58 38.93
N ARG A 195 5.08 14.24 38.67
CA ARG A 195 6.08 13.70 37.75
C ARG A 195 6.65 12.37 38.28
N ILE A 196 6.66 11.36 37.41
CA ILE A 196 7.31 10.08 37.68
C ILE A 196 8.83 10.30 37.83
N LYS A 197 9.35 10.01 39.03
CA LYS A 197 10.78 10.08 39.33
C LYS A 197 11.48 8.85 38.75
N ARG A 198 12.59 9.07 38.03
CA ARG A 198 13.45 7.98 37.55
C ARG A 198 13.96 7.19 38.76
N ARG A 199 13.70 5.87 38.82
CA ARG A 199 14.26 5.00 39.85
C ARG A 199 15.79 5.00 39.71
N LYS A 200 16.51 5.14 40.82
CA LYS A 200 17.97 4.91 40.84
C LYS A 200 18.19 3.43 40.54
N SER A 201 18.71 3.09 39.37
CA SER A 201 19.29 1.77 39.15
C SER A 201 20.52 1.66 40.06
N ALA A 202 20.56 0.64 40.93
CA ALA A 202 21.78 0.32 41.65
C ALA A 202 22.90 0.10 40.63
N LYS A 203 24.07 0.74 40.83
CA LYS A 203 25.27 0.34 40.10
C LYS A 203 25.55 -1.11 40.52
N GLN A 204 25.52 -2.04 39.58
CA GLN A 204 26.25 -3.28 39.76
C GLN A 204 27.73 -2.92 39.57
N ASP A 205 28.53 -3.22 40.59
CA ASP A 205 30.00 -3.11 40.56
C ASP A 205 30.61 -4.07 39.54
#